data_AF-A0A5J6MU55-F1
#
_entry.id   AF-A0A5J6MU55-F1
#
_cell.length_a   1.000
_cell.length_b   1.000
_cell.length_c   1.000
_cell.angle_alpha   90.00
_cell.angle_beta   90.00
_cell.angle_gamma   90.00
#
_symmetry.space_group_name_H-M   'P 1'
#
loop_
_entity.id
_entity.type
_entity.pdbx_description
1 polymer ?
#
loop_
_entity_poly.entity_id
_entity_poly.type
_entity_poly.pdbx_seq_one_letter_code
_entity_poly.pdbx_strand_id
1 'polypeptide(L)' 'MVPGNVWKVLVKPGDKVKAGDTLFILEVMKTEVPHAAEADGTVKAVHITEGQEGVDAGALAVEIE' A
#
# COMPACT_ATOMS: atom_id res chain seq x y z
N MET A 1 7.08 13.99 11.14
CA MET A 1 6.18 13.02 10.49
C MET A 1 6.02 11.83 11.40
N VAL A 2 4.82 11.26 11.51
CA VAL A 2 4.61 10.02 12.27
C VAL A 2 4.85 8.88 11.29
N PRO A 3 5.90 8.06 11.43
CA PRO A 3 6.09 6.90 10.58
C PRO A 3 4.92 5.93 10.76
N GLY A 4 4.41 5.42 9.64
CA GLY A 4 3.39 4.38 9.62
C GLY A 4 4.03 2.99 9.55
N ASN A 5 3.31 1.99 10.02
CA ASN A 5 3.70 0.59 9.88
C ASN A 5 2.83 -0.06 8.81
N VAL A 6 3.39 -0.91 7.96
CA VAL A 6 2.62 -1.67 6.98
C VAL A 6 1.94 -2.81 7.70
N TRP A 7 0.63 -2.70 7.89
CA TRP A 7 -0.16 -3.72 8.56
C TRP A 7 -0.37 -4.94 7.66
N LYS A 8 -0.83 -4.70 6.43
CA LYS A 8 -1.10 -5.73 5.43
C LYS A 8 -0.88 -5.22 4.03
N VAL A 9 -0.47 -6.13 3.15
CA VAL A 9 -0.33 -5.91 1.71
C VAL A 9 -1.24 -6.90 1.01
N LEU A 10 -2.24 -6.38 0.29
CA LEU A 10 -3.32 -7.16 -0.30
C LEU A 10 -3.07 -7.49 -1.77
N VAL A 11 -2.02 -6.92 -2.36
CA VAL A 11 -1.71 -7.02 -3.79
C VAL A 11 -0.29 -7.51 -4.02
N LYS A 12 -0.05 -8.09 -5.20
CA LYS A 12 1.27 -8.55 -5.63
C LYS A 12 1.60 -8.03 -7.03
N PRO A 13 2.89 -7.95 -7.40
CA PRO A 13 3.27 -7.66 -8.79
C PRO A 13 2.58 -8.64 -9.75
N GLY A 14 1.88 -8.09 -10.75
CA GLY A 14 1.06 -8.81 -11.73
C GLY A 14 -0.43 -8.87 -11.41
N ASP A 15 -0.88 -8.47 -10.22
CA ASP A 15 -2.31 -8.40 -9.90
C ASP A 15 -3.00 -7.27 -10.65
N LYS A 16 -4.23 -7.54 -11.12
CA LYS A 16 -5.11 -6.51 -11.68
C LYS A 16 -5.92 -5.88 -10.55
N VAL A 17 -5.87 -4.56 -10.47
CA VAL A 17 -6.59 -3.75 -9.49
C VAL A 17 -7.53 -2.79 -10.20
N LYS A 18 -8.64 -2.44 -9.54
CA LYS A 18 -9.59 -1.43 -10.00
C LYS A 18 -9.53 -0.19 -9.13
N ALA A 19 -9.99 0.94 -9.65
CA ALA A 19 -10.17 2.13 -8.83
C ALA A 19 -11.02 1.80 -7.59
N GLY A 20 -10.49 2.09 -6.40
CA GLY A 20 -11.12 1.77 -5.13
C GLY A 20 -10.73 0.41 -4.51
N ASP A 21 -10.00 -0.45 -5.21
CA ASP A 21 -9.49 -1.69 -4.62
C ASP A 21 -8.37 -1.38 -3.61
N THR A 22 -8.50 -1.92 -2.40
CA THR A 22 -7.50 -1.74 -1.34
C THR A 22 -6.20 -2.46 -1.70
N LEU A 23 -5.12 -1.70 -1.84
CA LEU A 23 -3.78 -2.19 -2.18
C LEU A 23 -3.05 -2.69 -0.92
N PHE A 24 -3.03 -1.86 0.11
CA PHE A 24 -2.36 -2.12 1.38
C PHE A 24 -3.03 -1.34 2.51
N ILE A 25 -2.71 -1.72 3.73
CA ILE A 25 -3.23 -1.07 4.94
C ILE A 25 -2.02 -0.64 5.76
N LEU A 26 -1.98 0.64 6.12
CA LEU A 26 -1.01 1.15 7.09
C LEU A 26 -1.65 1.19 8.47
N GLU A 27 -0.86 0.96 9.50
CA GLU A 27 -1.21 1.24 10.89
C GLU A 27 -0.43 2.48 11.34
N VAL A 28 -1.16 3.52 11.74
CA VAL A 28 -0.60 4.75 12.29
C VAL A 28 -1.23 5.00 13.64
N MET A 29 -0.45 4.96 14.72
CA MET A 29 -0.94 5.17 16.10
C MET A 29 -2.19 4.32 16.44
N LYS A 30 -2.17 3.01 16.13
CA LYS A 30 -3.30 2.08 16.29
C LYS A 30 -4.54 2.38 15.43
N THR A 31 -4.39 3.20 14.40
CA THR A 31 -5.42 3.49 13.41
C THR A 31 -5.05 2.82 12.09
N GLU A 32 -5.95 2.00 11.57
CA GLU A 32 -5.80 1.37 10.27
C GLU A 32 -6.18 2.37 9.16
N VAL A 33 -5.28 2.58 8.20
CA VAL A 33 -5.42 3.49 7.08
C VAL A 33 -5.31 2.69 5.78
N PRO A 34 -6.44 2.20 5.24
CA PRO A 34 -6.45 1.50 3.96
C PRO A 34 -6.10 2.47 2.82
N HIS A 35 -5.18 2.04 1.96
CA HIS A 35 -4.82 2.75 0.74
C HIS A 35 -5.40 1.99 -0.46
N ALA A 36 -6.33 2.65 -1.15
CA ALA A 36 -6.98 2.12 -2.33
C ALA A 36 -6.30 2.60 -3.61
N ALA A 37 -6.45 1.84 -4.70
CA ALA A 37 -5.98 2.23 -6.02
C ALA A 37 -6.76 3.46 -6.52
N GLU A 38 -6.04 4.45 -7.05
CA GLU A 38 -6.67 5.65 -7.62
C GLU A 38 -7.32 5.38 -8.98
N ALA A 39 -6.85 4.37 -9.69
CA ALA A 39 -7.30 4.00 -11.02
C ALA A 39 -7.22 2.47 -11.22
N ASP A 40 -7.89 1.99 -12.26
CA ASP A 40 -7.74 0.63 -12.73
C ASP A 40 -6.38 0.45 -13.40
N GLY A 41 -5.74 -0.69 -13.15
CA GLY A 41 -4.44 -0.99 -13.74
C GLY A 41 -3.89 -2.33 -13.28
N THR A 42 -2.63 -2.57 -13.60
CA THR A 42 -1.92 -3.76 -13.14
C THR A 42 -0.77 -3.36 -12.22
N VAL A 43 -0.66 -4.03 -11.08
CA VAL A 43 0.43 -3.79 -10.13
C VAL A 43 1.75 -4.18 -10.79
N LYS A 44 2.59 -3.20 -11.05
CA LYS A 44 3.90 -3.37 -11.68
C LYS A 44 4.94 -3.84 -10.67
N ALA A 45 4.95 -3.20 -9.50
CA ALA A 45 5.87 -3.53 -8.42
C ALA A 45 5.25 -3.14 -7.06
N VAL A 46 5.67 -3.84 -6.02
CA VAL A 46 5.33 -3.55 -4.62
C VAL A 46 6.64 -3.38 -3.88
N HIS A 47 6.85 -2.19 -3.32
CA HIS A 47 8.08 -1.77 -2.62
C HIS A 47 7.95 -1.85 -1.09
N ILE A 48 6.77 -2.24 -0.62
CA ILE A 48 6.48 -2.42 0.80
C ILE A 48 6.27 -3.89 1.14
N THR A 49 6.59 -4.26 2.38
CA THR A 49 6.41 -5.61 2.89
C THR A 49 5.44 -5.60 4.06
N GLU A 50 4.64 -6.66 4.22
CA GLU A 50 3.80 -6.84 5.41
C GLU A 50 4.65 -6.81 6.68
N GLY A 51 4.26 -6.02 7.67
CA GLY A 51 5.00 -5.82 8.91
C GLY A 51 6.17 -4.82 8.82
N GLN A 52 6.37 -4.16 7.67
CA GLN A 52 7.43 -3.16 7.54
C GLN A 52 7.14 -1.92 8.40
N GLU A 53 8.04 -1.63 9.32
CA GLU A 53 7.95 -0.45 10.20
C GLU A 53 8.69 0.74 9.61
N GLY A 54 8.33 1.95 10.06
CA GLY A 54 9.09 3.14 9.69
C GLY A 54 8.82 3.66 8.28
N VAL A 55 7.64 3.38 7.70
CA VAL A 55 7.28 3.89 6.38
C VAL A 55 6.94 5.37 6.47
N ASP A 56 7.73 6.17 5.76
CA ASP A 56 7.56 7.61 5.65
C ASP A 56 6.40 7.99 4.72
N ALA A 57 5.69 9.06 5.08
CA ALA A 57 4.69 9.66 4.20
C ALA A 57 5.37 10.19 2.93
N GLY A 58 5.06 9.58 1.78
CA GLY A 58 5.69 9.89 0.49
C GLY A 58 6.64 8.81 -0.03
N ALA A 59 6.90 7.75 0.74
CA ALA A 59 7.58 6.57 0.22
C ALA A 59 6.77 5.90 -0.88
N LEU A 60 7.44 5.48 -1.96
CA LEU A 60 6.81 4.71 -3.02
C LEU A 60 6.43 3.34 -2.47
N ALA A 61 5.13 3.04 -2.43
CA ALA A 61 4.62 1.78 -1.91
C ALA A 61 4.29 0.77 -3.02
N VAL A 62 3.49 1.19 -4.00
CA VAL A 62 3.01 0.33 -5.09
C VAL A 62 3.09 1.13 -6.39
N GLU A 63 3.60 0.49 -7.44
CA GLU A 63 3.55 1.01 -8.80
C GLU A 63 2.42 0.31 -9.57
N ILE A 64 1.59 1.10 -10.25
CA ILE A 64 0.48 0.62 -11.09
C ILE A 64 0.73 1.13 -12.51
N GLU A 65 0.58 0.25 -13.50
CA GLU A 65 0.65 0.57 -14.94
C GLU A 65 -0.73 0.45 -15.62
#